data_AF-A0A917RGT6-F1
#
_entry.id   AF-A0A917RGT6-F1
#
_cell.length_a   1.000
_cell.length_b   1.000
_cell.length_c   1.000
_cell.angle_alpha   90.00
_cell.angle_beta   90.00
_cell.angle_gamma   90.00
#
_symmetry.space_group_name_H-M   'P 1'
#
loop_
_entity.id
_entity.type
_entity.pdbx_description
1 polymer ?
#
loop_
_entity_poly.entity_id
_entity_poly.type
_entity_poly.pdbx_seq_one_letter_code
_entity_poly.pdbx_strand_id
1 'polypeptide(L)'
;MLLTVVLGLAAGVMGANAFPHFAKGMMGEEFPNVTGNAPLRNAIAGTLGFVMAALLGYGADLASHPWAGFAALSAGALVMAVFHGLRGAFWLNRVLGKPNPAPAIALR
;
A
#
# COMPACT_ATOMS: atom_id res chain seq x y z
N MET A 1 4.62 -16.14 -17.82
CA MET A 1 3.83 -16.65 -16.69
C MET A 1 4.44 -16.45 -15.30
N LEU A 2 5.61 -17.03 -14.93
CA LEU A 2 6.16 -16.83 -13.56
C LEU A 2 6.40 -15.35 -13.24
N LEU A 3 7.05 -14.61 -14.16
CA LEU A 3 7.27 -13.18 -14.02
C LEU A 3 5.95 -12.41 -13.84
N THR A 4 4.92 -12.74 -14.63
CA THR A 4 3.58 -12.16 -14.51
C THR A 4 2.97 -12.38 -13.14
N VAL A 5 3.10 -13.59 -12.58
CA VAL A 5 2.59 -13.89 -11.24
C VAL A 5 3.34 -13.08 -10.18
N VAL A 6 4.67 -13.05 -10.24
CA VAL A 6 5.50 -12.32 -9.25
C VAL A 6 5.24 -10.81 -9.30
N LEU A 7 5.30 -10.22 -10.50
CA LEU A 7 5.09 -8.78 -10.67
C LEU A 7 3.62 -8.40 -10.45
N GLY A 8 2.66 -9.23 -10.86
CA GLY A 8 1.24 -9.03 -10.58
C GLY A 8 0.95 -9.04 -9.08
N LEU A 9 1.48 -10.02 -8.35
CA LEU A 9 1.40 -10.09 -6.89
C LEU A 9 2.00 -8.82 -6.24
N ALA A 10 3.21 -8.42 -6.67
CA ALA A 10 3.86 -7.22 -6.16
C ALA A 10 3.08 -5.94 -6.48
N ALA A 11 2.49 -5.83 -7.68
CA ALA A 11 1.63 -4.72 -8.06
C ALA A 11 0.39 -4.63 -7.17
N GLY A 12 -0.25 -5.77 -6.88
CA GLY A 12 -1.39 -5.84 -5.96
C GLY A 12 -1.03 -5.39 -4.54
N VAL A 13 0.07 -5.92 -3.99
CA VAL A 13 0.60 -5.52 -2.68
C VAL A 13 0.88 -4.02 -2.65
N MET A 14 1.59 -3.49 -3.64
CA MET A 14 1.97 -2.08 -3.66
C MET A 14 0.76 -1.16 -3.86
N GLY A 15 -0.17 -1.52 -4.73
CA GLY A 15 -1.36 -0.73 -5.00
C GLY A 15 -2.29 -0.63 -3.79
N ALA A 16 -2.57 -1.76 -3.13
CA ALA A 16 -3.35 -1.76 -1.90
C ALA A 16 -2.60 -1.07 -0.74
N ASN A 17 -1.27 -1.13 -0.70
CA ASN A 17 -0.46 -0.41 0.29
C ASN A 17 -0.52 1.10 0.08
N ALA A 18 -0.48 1.54 -1.18
CA ALA A 18 -0.51 2.94 -1.56
C ALA A 18 -1.81 3.64 -1.13
N PHE A 19 -2.94 2.93 -1.18
CA PHE A 19 -4.26 3.49 -0.94
C PHE A 19 -4.42 4.22 0.40
N PRO A 20 -4.17 3.61 1.59
CA PRO A 20 -4.34 4.32 2.85
C PRO A 20 -3.41 5.52 3.00
N HIS A 21 -2.17 5.44 2.51
CA HIS A 21 -1.23 6.57 2.50
C HIS A 21 -1.77 7.72 1.64
N PHE A 22 -2.22 7.41 0.42
CA PHE A 22 -2.77 8.41 -0.49
C PHE A 22 -4.03 9.03 0.09
N ALA A 23 -5.02 8.20 0.46
CA ALA A 23 -6.32 8.66 0.93
C ALA A 23 -6.17 9.49 2.21
N LYS A 24 -5.50 8.99 3.25
CA LYS A 24 -5.31 9.74 4.49
C LYS A 24 -4.50 11.01 4.27
N GLY A 25 -3.42 10.94 3.49
CA GLY A 25 -2.59 12.10 3.19
C GLY A 25 -3.35 13.21 2.45
N MET A 26 -4.13 12.85 1.44
CA MET A 26 -4.99 13.79 0.67
C MET A 26 -6.08 14.41 1.55
N MET A 27 -6.55 13.70 2.57
CA MET A 27 -7.53 14.19 3.53
C MET A 27 -6.91 15.02 4.66
N GLY A 28 -5.60 15.25 4.66
CA GLY A 28 -4.93 16.00 5.73
C GLY A 28 -4.79 15.20 7.04
N GLU A 29 -4.94 13.88 6.99
CA GLU A 29 -4.89 12.99 8.15
C GLU A 29 -3.53 12.29 8.27
N GLU A 30 -3.08 12.10 9.51
CA GLU A 30 -1.89 11.30 9.77
C GLU A 30 -2.17 9.79 9.59
N PHE A 31 -1.16 9.06 9.12
CA PHE A 31 -1.20 7.61 8.98
C PHE A 31 0.20 7.02 9.19
N PRO A 32 0.35 5.80 9.77
CA PRO A 32 1.66 5.20 10.00
C PRO A 32 2.43 5.09 8.69
N ASN A 33 3.59 5.71 8.63
CA ASN A 33 4.45 5.69 7.46
C ASN A 33 5.91 5.66 7.90
N VAL A 34 6.68 4.74 7.33
CA VAL A 34 8.09 4.54 7.65
C VAL A 34 8.95 5.77 7.36
N THR A 35 8.50 6.67 6.50
CA THR A 35 9.20 7.94 6.20
C THR A 35 8.65 9.12 7.01
N GLY A 36 7.66 8.91 7.89
CA GLY A 36 7.06 9.93 8.75
C GLY A 36 5.54 10.06 8.53
N ASN A 37 4.79 10.27 9.60
CA ASN A 37 3.33 10.14 9.63
C ASN A 37 2.54 11.35 9.09
N ALA A 38 3.22 12.45 8.79
CA ALA A 38 2.59 13.70 8.37
C ALA A 38 1.71 13.51 7.11
N PRO A 39 0.59 14.24 6.97
CA PRO A 39 -0.33 14.07 5.84
C PRO A 39 0.34 14.23 4.48
N LEU A 40 1.17 15.28 4.30
CA LEU A 40 1.89 15.51 3.03
C LEU A 40 2.83 14.34 2.67
N ARG A 41 3.55 13.80 3.66
CA ARG A 41 4.44 12.64 3.43
C ARG A 41 3.64 11.41 3.03
N ASN A 42 2.47 11.21 3.64
CA ASN A 42 1.54 10.13 3.27
C ASN A 42 0.98 10.31 1.86
N ALA A 43 0.56 11.51 1.46
CA ALA A 43 0.06 11.77 0.12
C ALA A 43 1.14 11.48 -0.95
N ILE A 44 2.37 11.94 -0.71
CA ILE A 44 3.51 11.67 -1.60
C ILE A 44 3.82 10.16 -1.65
N ALA A 45 3.93 9.49 -0.50
CA ALA A 45 4.23 8.07 -0.44
C ALA A 45 3.15 7.21 -1.12
N GLY A 46 1.87 7.54 -0.93
CA GLY A 46 0.76 6.89 -1.61
C GLY A 46 0.80 7.11 -3.12
N THR A 47 1.07 8.34 -3.57
CA THR A 47 1.19 8.65 -5.01
C THR A 47 2.32 7.86 -5.66
N LEU A 48 3.51 7.87 -5.06
CA LEU A 48 4.65 7.09 -5.53
C LEU A 48 4.35 5.59 -5.48
N GLY A 49 3.59 5.13 -4.49
CA GLY A 49 3.14 3.75 -4.41
C GLY A 49 2.23 3.33 -5.56
N PHE A 50 1.28 4.18 -5.96
CA PHE A 50 0.47 3.92 -7.15
C PHE A 50 1.28 3.92 -8.43
N VAL A 51 2.24 4.84 -8.58
CA VAL A 51 3.17 4.84 -9.73
C VAL A 51 3.94 3.51 -9.79
N MET A 52 4.49 3.06 -8.65
CA MET A 52 5.19 1.78 -8.58
C MET A 52 4.27 0.60 -8.89
N ALA A 53 3.03 0.59 -8.38
CA ALA A 53 2.06 -0.45 -8.69
C ALA A 53 1.73 -0.50 -10.20
N ALA A 54 1.58 0.65 -10.85
CA ALA A 54 1.34 0.74 -12.28
C ALA A 54 2.54 0.23 -13.10
N LEU A 55 3.77 0.60 -12.72
CA LEU A 55 4.99 0.11 -13.36
C LEU A 55 5.15 -1.41 -13.21
N LEU A 56 4.87 -1.96 -12.02
CA LEU A 56 4.88 -3.40 -11.78
C LEU A 56 3.80 -4.11 -12.59
N GLY A 57 2.59 -3.57 -12.64
CA GLY A 57 1.48 -4.11 -13.43
C GLY A 57 1.76 -4.09 -14.93
N TYR A 58 2.37 -3.01 -15.44
CA TYR A 58 2.84 -2.92 -16.82
C TYR A 58 3.90 -3.99 -17.13
N GLY A 59 4.92 -4.10 -16.27
CA GLY A 59 5.97 -5.11 -16.43
C GLY A 59 5.50 -6.56 -16.26
N ALA A 60 4.37 -6.77 -15.58
CA ALA A 60 3.78 -8.11 -15.40
C ALA A 60 3.22 -8.69 -16.71
N ASP A 61 3.05 -7.90 -17.77
CA ASP A 61 2.48 -8.36 -19.04
C ASP A 61 1.10 -9.05 -18.83
N LEU A 62 0.23 -8.34 -18.12
CA LEU A 62 -1.11 -8.84 -17.74
C LEU A 62 -1.95 -9.17 -18.97
N ALA A 63 -1.79 -8.45 -20.08
CA ALA A 63 -2.55 -8.67 -21.31
C ALA A 63 -2.29 -10.06 -21.92
N SER A 64 -1.05 -10.54 -21.87
CA SER A 64 -0.68 -11.85 -22.41
C SER A 64 -1.02 -13.01 -21.48
N HIS A 65 -1.26 -12.76 -20.19
CA HIS A 65 -1.60 -13.78 -19.19
C HIS A 65 -2.73 -13.31 -18.24
N PRO A 66 -3.92 -12.99 -18.76
CA PRO A 66 -4.93 -12.21 -18.03
C PRO A 66 -5.39 -12.87 -16.73
N TRP A 67 -5.64 -14.19 -16.73
CA TRP A 67 -6.13 -14.88 -15.53
C TRP A 67 -5.07 -15.08 -14.46
N ALA A 68 -3.84 -15.47 -14.86
CA ALA A 68 -2.74 -15.62 -13.92
C ALA A 68 -2.34 -14.26 -13.31
N GLY A 69 -2.29 -13.22 -14.14
CA GLY A 69 -2.01 -11.85 -13.71
C GLY A 69 -3.10 -11.29 -12.79
N PHE A 70 -4.38 -11.44 -13.16
CA PHE A 70 -5.51 -11.01 -12.34
C PHE A 70 -5.51 -11.72 -10.98
N ALA A 71 -5.40 -13.05 -10.95
CA ALA A 71 -5.39 -13.81 -9.72
C ALA A 71 -4.24 -13.39 -8.78
N ALA A 72 -3.03 -13.21 -9.34
CA ALA A 72 -1.87 -12.77 -8.57
C ALA A 72 -2.05 -11.35 -8.02
N LEU A 73 -2.51 -10.41 -8.84
CA LEU A 73 -2.77 -9.02 -8.43
C LEU A 73 -3.84 -8.96 -7.33
N SER A 74 -4.96 -9.67 -7.50
CA SER A 74 -6.02 -9.75 -6.49
C SER A 74 -5.51 -10.36 -5.19
N ALA A 75 -4.70 -11.43 -5.26
CA ALA A 75 -4.10 -12.05 -4.07
C ALA A 75 -3.17 -11.07 -3.33
N GLY A 76 -2.32 -10.34 -4.05
CA GLY A 76 -1.43 -9.34 -3.45
C GLY A 76 -2.18 -8.20 -2.78
N ALA A 77 -3.23 -7.71 -3.44
CA ALA A 77 -4.11 -6.69 -2.87
C ALA A 77 -4.81 -7.18 -1.60
N LEU A 78 -5.32 -8.43 -1.59
CA LEU A 78 -5.95 -9.03 -0.43
C LEU A 78 -4.97 -9.17 0.74
N VAL A 79 -3.76 -9.66 0.50
CA VAL A 79 -2.70 -9.78 1.53
C VAL A 79 -2.46 -8.43 2.21
N MET A 80 -2.32 -7.36 1.43
CA MET A 80 -2.06 -6.04 1.97
C MET A 80 -3.29 -5.42 2.64
N ALA A 81 -4.50 -5.68 2.12
CA ALA A 81 -5.75 -5.26 2.77
C ALA A 81 -5.89 -5.92 4.16
N VAL A 82 -5.59 -7.22 4.28
CA VAL A 82 -5.56 -7.94 5.56
C VAL A 82 -4.49 -7.36 6.48
N PHE A 83 -3.27 -7.11 5.97
CA PHE A 83 -2.20 -6.49 6.75
C PHE A 83 -2.64 -5.15 7.36
N HIS A 84 -3.23 -4.25 6.55
CA HIS A 84 -3.73 -2.96 7.05
C HIS A 84 -4.93 -3.13 7.99
N GLY A 85 -5.86 -4.03 7.67
CA GLY A 85 -7.03 -4.35 8.50
C GLY A 85 -6.66 -4.86 9.90
N LEU A 86 -5.55 -5.59 10.01
CA LEU A 86 -4.97 -6.05 11.27
C LEU A 86 -4.03 -5.03 11.93
N ARG A 87 -4.06 -3.76 11.49
CA ARG A 87 -3.19 -2.67 11.96
C ARG A 87 -1.69 -2.94 11.76
N GLY A 88 -1.34 -3.71 10.73
CA GLY A 88 0.03 -4.07 10.40
C GLY A 88 0.97 -2.88 10.25
N ALA A 89 0.53 -1.78 9.65
CA ALA A 89 1.34 -0.56 9.53
C ALA A 89 1.69 0.06 10.90
N PHE A 90 0.76 0.04 11.85
CA PHE A 90 0.99 0.50 13.23
C PHE A 90 1.94 -0.43 13.98
N TRP A 91 1.78 -1.75 13.76
CA TRP A 91 2.68 -2.75 14.32
C TRP A 91 4.11 -2.56 13.77
N LEU A 92 4.26 -2.35 12.46
CA LEU A 92 5.55 -2.17 11.82
C LEU A 92 6.29 -0.93 12.35
N ASN A 93 5.59 0.20 12.52
CA ASN A 93 6.20 1.38 13.15
C ASN A 93 6.72 1.06 14.55
N ARG A 94 5.96 0.32 15.39
CA ARG A 94 6.43 -0.10 16.73
C ARG A 94 7.69 -0.97 16.66
N VAL A 95 7.70 -1.98 15.79
CA VAL A 95 8.86 -2.87 15.61
C VAL A 95 10.10 -2.08 15.16
N LEU A 96 9.92 -1.07 14.31
CA LEU A 96 11.00 -0.21 13.82
C LEU A 96 11.34 0.97 14.75
N GLY A 97 10.75 1.05 15.95
CA GLY A 97 10.96 2.17 16.88
C GLY A 97 10.46 3.53 16.37
N LYS A 98 9.55 3.55 15.40
CA LYS A 98 8.96 4.77 14.82
C LYS A 98 7.67 5.13 15.57
N PRO A 99 7.39 6.44 15.74
CA PRO A 99 6.16 6.87 16.38
C PRO A 99 4.95 6.47 15.53
N ASN A 100 3.85 6.12 16.19
CA ASN A 100 2.54 6.01 15.55
C ASN A 100 1.82 7.36 15.60
N PRO A 101 0.93 7.66 14.64
CA PRO A 101 0.01 8.79 14.76
C PRO A 101 -0.75 8.75 16.07
N ALA A 102 -1.09 9.91 16.63
CA ALA A 102 -1.95 9.99 17.78
C ALA A 102 -3.33 9.35 17.45
N PRO A 103 -3.99 8.67 18.41
CA PRO A 103 -5.38 8.27 18.23
C PRO A 103 -6.22 9.51 17.91
N ALA A 104 -7.18 9.41 17.00
CA ALA A 104 -8.07 10.52 16.61
C ALA A 104 -9.06 10.95 17.73
N ILE A 105 -8.72 10.73 19.01
CA ILE A 105 -9.54 11.04 20.18
C ILE A 105 -8.89 12.19 20.93
N ALA A 106 -9.16 13.41 20.49
CA ALA A 106 -9.25 14.62 21.30
C ALA A 106 -9.81 15.70 20.37
N LEU A 107 -10.87 16.41 20.79
CA LEU A 107 -11.71 17.33 20.01
C LEU A 107 -12.95 16.68 19.34
N ARG A 108 -13.74 15.96 20.14
CA ARG A 108 -15.21 16.03 20.02
C ARG A 108 -15.76 16.43 21.38
#